data_AF-A0A557SXD5-F1
#
_entry.id   AF-A0A557SXD5-F1
#
_cell.length_a   1.000
_cell.length_b   1.000
_cell.length_c   1.000
_cell.angle_alpha   90.00
_cell.angle_beta   90.00
_cell.angle_gamma   90.00
#
_symmetry.space_group_name_H-M   'P 1'
#
loop_
_entity.id
_entity.type
_entity.pdbx_description
1 polymer ?
#
loop_
_entity_poly.entity_id
_entity_poly.type
_entity_poly.pdbx_seq_one_letter_code
_entity_poly.pdbx_strand_id
1 'polypeptide(L)'
;MSSTVTEYICEDCGSLLVHLNPTTLQSIIEVHSQLCPVKRQKILANVEAEKLKKASVTRNSNIPVLATQIVSGAPPSAASIPQQAVAPSMNESGVGSSLQLTGTGTDYQAAEGPIDTGFKAKRQPVGKFQGIQVWGPYDSPGQLGIWGTDVCVDFDICISDGACIDACPVNVYEWLDTPGHPASERKPFMIREKDCIFCLACENVCPPQAIKIFVK
;
A
#
# COMPACT_ATOMS: atom_id res chain seq x y z
N MET A 1 17.31 15.90 18.45
CA MET A 1 17.96 14.80 17.70
C MET A 1 17.53 14.96 16.25
N SER A 2 18.46 15.26 15.35
CA SER A 2 18.16 15.51 13.93
C SER A 2 17.66 14.20 13.30
N SER A 3 16.38 14.12 12.98
CA SER A 3 15.81 12.97 12.28
C SER A 3 16.24 13.07 10.82
N THR A 4 17.28 12.35 10.43
CA THR A 4 17.73 12.28 9.04
C THR A 4 16.71 11.49 8.24
N VAL A 5 15.97 12.19 7.37
CA VAL A 5 15.07 11.57 6.40
C VAL A 5 15.92 10.69 5.47
N THR A 6 15.54 9.42 5.34
CA THR A 6 16.24 8.49 4.45
C THR A 6 15.48 8.43 3.13
N GLU A 7 16.18 8.65 2.02
CA GLU A 7 15.60 8.75 0.68
C GLU A 7 16.25 7.72 -0.26
N TYR A 8 15.45 7.20 -1.20
CA TYR A 8 15.91 6.30 -2.26
C TYR A 8 15.18 6.63 -3.56
N ILE A 9 15.90 6.67 -4.68
CA ILE A 9 15.30 6.85 -6.01
C ILE A 9 15.40 5.52 -6.75
N CYS A 10 14.26 4.98 -7.18
CA CYS A 10 14.24 3.75 -7.97
C CYS A 10 14.93 3.98 -9.32
N GLU A 11 15.99 3.21 -9.60
CA GLU A 11 16.76 3.31 -10.86
C GLU A 11 15.94 2.93 -12.10
N ASP A 12 14.87 2.15 -11.93
CA ASP A 12 14.03 1.71 -13.04
C ASP A 12 12.97 2.72 -13.44
N CYS A 13 12.25 3.28 -12.47
CA CYS A 13 11.09 4.15 -12.73
C CYS A 13 11.26 5.60 -12.25
N GLY A 14 12.35 5.92 -11.54
CA GLY A 14 12.61 7.25 -11.00
C GLY A 14 11.74 7.63 -9.78
N SER A 15 10.94 6.71 -9.24
CA SER A 15 10.13 6.99 -8.05
C SER A 15 11.01 7.29 -6.85
N LEU A 16 10.73 8.41 -6.17
CA LEU A 16 11.34 8.78 -4.90
C LEU A 16 10.58 8.10 -3.76
N LEU A 17 11.27 7.23 -3.02
CA LEU A 17 10.79 6.54 -1.83
C LEU A 17 11.46 7.15 -0.61
N VAL A 18 10.66 7.56 0.37
CA VAL A 18 11.15 8.29 1.54
C VAL A 18 10.49 7.73 2.79
N HIS A 19 11.28 7.50 3.84
CA HIS A 19 10.75 7.12 5.15
C HIS A 19 11.72 7.54 6.27
N LEU A 20 11.19 7.81 7.46
CA LEU A 20 12.01 8.19 8.62
C LEU A 20 12.78 6.99 9.21
N ASN A 21 12.13 5.83 9.23
CA ASN A 21 12.74 4.57 9.68
C ASN A 21 13.51 3.89 8.53
N PRO A 22 14.84 3.65 8.67
CA PRO A 22 15.65 3.07 7.61
C PRO A 22 15.29 1.60 7.30
N THR A 23 14.88 0.82 8.29
CA THR A 23 14.44 -0.58 8.09
C THR A 23 13.11 -0.63 7.32
N THR A 24 12.19 0.26 7.68
CA THR A 24 10.96 0.43 6.92
C THR A 24 11.25 0.86 5.49
N LEU A 25 12.15 1.83 5.29
CA LEU A 25 12.51 2.26 3.93
C LEU A 25 13.03 1.08 3.10
N GLN A 26 13.90 0.22 3.65
CA GLN A 26 14.35 -0.98 2.95
C GLN A 26 13.19 -1.90 2.55
N SER A 27 12.22 -2.06 3.44
CA SER A 27 11.01 -2.86 3.17
C SER A 27 10.16 -2.22 2.05
N ILE A 28 10.01 -0.90 2.06
CA ILE A 28 9.32 -0.15 0.99
C ILE A 28 10.06 -0.31 -0.35
N ILE A 29 11.39 -0.22 -0.35
CA ILE A 29 12.24 -0.41 -1.55
C ILE A 29 12.04 -1.81 -2.12
N GLU A 30 12.03 -2.84 -1.29
CA GLU A 30 11.86 -4.23 -1.73
C GLU A 30 10.49 -4.44 -2.39
N VAL A 31 9.42 -3.99 -1.75
CA VAL A 31 8.05 -4.10 -2.29
C VAL A 31 7.92 -3.28 -3.58
N HIS A 32 8.46 -2.06 -3.61
CA HIS A 32 8.47 -1.24 -4.83
C HIS A 32 9.21 -1.95 -5.97
N SER A 33 10.37 -2.56 -5.70
CA SER A 33 11.13 -3.33 -6.69
C SER A 33 10.31 -4.51 -7.27
N GLN A 34 9.52 -5.21 -6.45
CA GLN A 34 8.66 -6.31 -6.91
C GLN A 34 7.46 -5.84 -7.73
N LEU A 35 6.90 -4.68 -7.40
CA LEU A 35 5.69 -4.14 -8.02
C LEU A 35 5.96 -3.07 -9.09
N CYS A 36 7.22 -2.68 -9.31
CA CYS A 36 7.61 -1.60 -10.22
C CYS A 36 7.17 -1.90 -11.67
N PRO A 37 6.25 -1.11 -12.26
CA PRO A 37 5.73 -1.36 -13.60
C PRO A 37 6.82 -1.29 -14.68
N VAL A 38 7.75 -0.33 -14.56
CA VAL A 38 8.84 -0.13 -15.53
C VAL A 38 9.83 -1.30 -15.48
N LYS A 39 10.19 -1.75 -14.28
CA LYS A 39 11.05 -2.92 -14.09
C LYS A 39 10.40 -4.18 -14.66
N ARG A 40 9.10 -4.38 -14.39
CA ARG A 40 8.32 -5.49 -14.94
C ARG A 40 8.28 -5.45 -16.47
N GLN A 41 8.08 -4.29 -17.07
CA GLN A 41 8.08 -4.14 -18.53
C GLN A 41 9.45 -4.43 -19.15
N LYS A 42 10.55 -3.96 -18.53
CA LYS A 42 11.92 -4.30 -18.97
C LYS A 42 12.19 -5.80 -18.91
N ILE A 43 11.78 -6.47 -17.83
CA ILE A 43 11.94 -7.93 -17.68
C ILE A 43 11.19 -8.67 -18.80
N LEU A 44 9.94 -8.31 -19.07
CA LEU A 44 9.14 -8.93 -20.13
C LEU A 44 9.78 -8.74 -21.51
N ALA A 45 10.25 -7.52 -21.82
CA ALA A 45 10.95 -7.24 -23.07
C ALA A 45 12.24 -8.06 -23.24
N ASN A 46 13.03 -8.22 -22.16
CA ASN A 46 14.25 -9.03 -22.18
C ASN A 46 13.95 -10.51 -22.41
N VAL A 47 12.89 -11.06 -21.79
CA VAL A 47 12.46 -12.45 -22.01
C VAL A 47 12.05 -12.67 -23.46
N GLU A 48 11.35 -11.71 -24.08
CA GLU A 48 10.97 -11.79 -25.49
C GLU A 48 12.19 -11.71 -26.42
N ALA A 49 13.13 -10.82 -26.14
CA ALA A 49 14.39 -10.73 -26.88
C ALA A 49 15.22 -12.02 -26.80
N GLU A 50 15.30 -12.65 -25.62
CA GLU A 50 15.99 -13.94 -25.45
C GLU A 50 15.27 -15.09 -26.17
N LYS A 51 13.93 -15.07 -26.22
CA LYS A 51 13.15 -16.03 -27.00
C LYS A 51 13.43 -15.91 -28.50
N LEU A 52 13.53 -14.68 -29.02
CA LEU A 52 13.90 -14.40 -30.41
C LEU A 52 15.33 -14.87 -30.73
N LYS A 53 16.28 -14.67 -29.81
CA LYS A 53 17.67 -15.17 -29.97
C LYS A 53 17.74 -16.69 -30.00
N LYS A 54 17.04 -17.40 -29.11
CA LYS A 54 16.99 -18.89 -29.13
C LYS A 54 16.30 -19.44 -30.37
N ALA A 55 15.26 -18.77 -30.88
CA ALA A 55 14.60 -19.14 -32.14
C ALA A 55 15.48 -18.93 -33.39
N SER A 56 16.50 -18.06 -33.31
CA SER A 56 17.46 -17.82 -34.40
C SER A 56 18.52 -18.92 -34.50
N VAL A 57 18.85 -19.60 -33.39
CA VAL A 57 19.86 -20.68 -33.36
C VAL A 57 19.40 -21.96 -34.09
N THR A 58 18.11 -22.11 -34.43
CA THR A 58 17.57 -23.31 -35.12
C THR A 58 17.32 -23.13 -36.63
N ARG A 59 17.73 -22.02 -37.28
CA ARG A 59 17.53 -21.87 -38.73
C ARG A 59 18.81 -22.18 -39.51
N ASN A 60 18.81 -23.34 -40.15
CA ASN A 60 19.79 -23.72 -41.16
C ASN A 60 19.68 -22.78 -42.38
N SER A 61 20.82 -22.33 -42.88
CA SER A 61 20.97 -21.31 -43.92
C SER A 61 20.71 -21.86 -45.32
N ASN A 62 19.79 -21.26 -46.07
CA ASN A 62 19.88 -21.11 -47.53
C ASN A 62 18.88 -20.05 -48.07
N ILE A 63 19.40 -18.83 -48.33
CA ILE A 63 19.30 -17.95 -49.53
C ILE A 63 17.89 -17.63 -50.15
N PRO A 64 17.61 -16.48 -50.83
CA PRO A 64 18.34 -15.21 -50.99
C PRO A 64 17.55 -13.93 -50.57
N VAL A 65 18.32 -12.86 -50.54
CA VAL A 65 17.99 -11.43 -50.45
C VAL A 65 17.14 -10.94 -51.64
N LEU A 66 16.11 -10.13 -51.38
CA LEU A 66 15.68 -9.08 -52.31
C LEU A 66 15.37 -7.80 -51.53
N ALA A 67 16.11 -6.75 -51.89
CA ALA A 67 16.00 -5.40 -51.35
C ALA A 67 14.83 -4.65 -51.99
N THR A 68 14.17 -3.75 -51.25
CA THR A 68 13.62 -2.48 -51.78
C THR A 68 13.51 -1.46 -50.65
N GLN A 69 13.76 -0.20 -51.02
CA GLN A 69 14.08 0.97 -50.22
C GLN A 69 12.86 1.75 -49.68
N ILE A 70 13.02 2.28 -48.46
CA ILE A 70 12.81 3.67 -47.96
C ILE A 70 11.68 4.51 -48.59
N VAL A 71 10.74 5.02 -47.75
CA VAL A 71 10.47 6.47 -47.64
C VAL A 71 10.10 6.84 -46.20
N SER A 72 10.59 8.00 -45.78
CA SER A 72 10.35 8.68 -44.51
C SER A 72 8.94 9.30 -44.44
N GLY A 73 8.36 9.35 -43.24
CA GLY A 73 7.16 10.14 -42.96
C GLY A 73 6.99 10.35 -41.45
N ALA A 74 7.33 11.54 -40.97
CA ALA A 74 7.13 12.02 -39.60
C ALA A 74 5.62 12.35 -39.35
N PRO A 75 5.20 12.54 -38.10
CA PRO A 75 3.88 12.14 -37.59
C PRO A 75 2.80 13.23 -37.71
N PRO A 76 1.50 12.90 -37.59
CA PRO A 76 0.48 13.85 -37.21
C PRO A 76 0.27 13.87 -35.69
N SER A 77 0.23 15.09 -35.15
CA SER A 77 -0.21 15.46 -33.82
C SER A 77 -1.49 14.77 -33.37
N ALA A 78 -1.51 14.32 -32.11
CA ALA A 78 -2.74 13.99 -31.40
C ALA A 78 -2.74 14.64 -30.01
N ALA A 79 -3.51 15.73 -29.95
CA ALA A 79 -4.33 16.21 -28.84
C ALA A 79 -3.77 16.13 -27.40
N SER A 80 -3.46 17.31 -26.88
CA SER A 80 -3.46 17.66 -25.47
C SER A 80 -4.75 17.20 -24.78
N ILE A 81 -4.62 16.40 -23.73
CA ILE A 81 -5.68 16.10 -22.78
C ILE A 81 -5.54 17.12 -21.64
N PRO A 82 -6.57 17.91 -21.29
CA PRO A 82 -6.52 18.77 -20.12
C PRO A 82 -6.48 17.92 -18.85
N GLN A 83 -5.47 18.13 -18.01
CA GLN A 83 -5.50 17.75 -16.60
C GLN A 83 -6.67 18.48 -15.94
N GLN A 84 -7.76 17.75 -15.70
CA GLN A 84 -8.80 18.22 -14.81
C GLN A 84 -8.34 17.95 -13.39
N ALA A 85 -7.88 19.00 -12.71
CA ALA A 85 -7.72 19.01 -11.27
C ALA A 85 -9.10 18.74 -10.64
N VAL A 86 -9.29 17.52 -10.15
CA VAL A 86 -10.37 17.23 -9.21
C VAL A 86 -9.89 17.74 -7.86
N ALA A 87 -10.44 18.90 -7.47
CA ALA A 87 -10.44 19.35 -6.09
C ALA A 87 -11.04 18.25 -5.20
N PRO A 88 -10.63 18.13 -3.92
CA PRO A 88 -11.26 17.22 -2.99
C PRO A 88 -12.71 17.69 -2.76
N SER A 89 -13.66 16.94 -3.32
CA SER A 89 -15.04 16.97 -2.85
C SER A 89 -15.05 16.42 -1.44
N MET A 90 -14.90 17.32 -0.48
CA MET A 90 -15.41 17.12 0.86
C MET A 90 -16.90 16.79 0.75
N ASN A 91 -17.31 15.85 1.59
CA ASN A 91 -18.67 15.66 2.09
C ASN A 91 -19.55 14.63 1.37
N GLU A 92 -19.33 13.35 1.67
CA GLU A 92 -20.43 12.47 2.08
C GLU A 92 -19.89 11.29 2.91
N SER A 93 -19.74 11.47 4.21
CA SER A 93 -19.46 10.36 5.15
C SER A 93 -20.13 10.65 6.49
N GLY A 94 -21.45 10.80 6.45
CA GLY A 94 -22.30 11.00 7.62
C GLY A 94 -23.28 9.85 7.87
N VAL A 95 -23.04 8.66 7.30
CA VAL A 95 -23.97 7.52 7.45
C VAL A 95 -23.17 6.27 7.81
N GLY A 96 -23.00 5.98 9.11
CA GLY A 96 -22.57 4.65 9.55
C GLY A 96 -21.63 4.53 10.76
N SER A 97 -21.28 5.61 11.46
CA SER A 97 -20.51 5.50 12.71
C SER A 97 -21.43 5.15 13.88
N SER A 98 -21.39 3.89 14.32
CA SER A 98 -22.03 3.41 15.55
C SER A 98 -21.08 3.42 16.75
N LEU A 99 -19.78 3.65 16.53
CA LEU A 99 -18.75 3.70 17.56
C LEU A 99 -18.24 5.14 17.71
N GLN A 100 -18.01 5.58 18.94
CA GLN A 100 -17.43 6.89 19.24
C GLN A 100 -15.97 6.72 19.67
N LEU A 101 -15.11 7.66 19.28
CA LEU A 101 -13.68 7.67 19.66
C LEU A 101 -13.43 8.27 21.05
N THR A 102 -14.47 8.48 21.85
CA THR A 102 -14.40 9.06 23.19
C THR A 102 -14.64 7.99 24.24
N GLY A 103 -13.79 7.90 25.26
CA GLY A 103 -13.92 6.96 26.36
C GLY A 103 -13.09 7.36 27.58
N THR A 104 -12.91 6.44 28.52
CA THR A 104 -12.20 6.66 29.81
C THR A 104 -10.94 5.81 29.97
N GLY A 105 -10.56 5.04 28.95
CA GLY A 105 -9.49 4.07 29.03
C GLY A 105 -8.12 4.71 29.07
N THR A 106 -7.55 4.91 30.26
CA THR A 106 -6.21 5.50 30.44
C THR A 106 -5.17 4.53 31.00
N ASP A 107 -5.59 3.39 31.53
CA ASP A 107 -4.72 2.44 32.24
C ASP A 107 -4.24 1.28 31.36
N TYR A 108 -3.99 1.55 30.08
CA TYR A 108 -3.57 0.56 29.09
C TYR A 108 -2.10 0.75 28.68
N GLN A 109 -1.47 -0.32 28.22
CA GLN A 109 -0.10 -0.32 27.71
C GLN A 109 -0.10 -0.67 26.21
N ALA A 110 0.95 -0.28 25.51
CA ALA A 110 1.12 -0.64 24.11
C ALA A 110 1.18 -2.17 23.96
N ALA A 111 0.38 -2.73 23.05
CA ALA A 111 0.44 -4.15 22.77
C ALA A 111 1.64 -4.46 21.87
N GLU A 112 2.23 -5.63 22.05
CA GLU A 112 3.29 -6.15 21.18
C GLU A 112 2.69 -6.98 20.05
N GLY A 113 3.27 -6.86 18.85
CA GLY A 113 2.84 -7.62 17.67
C GLY A 113 3.29 -9.08 17.66
N PRO A 114 2.83 -9.90 16.69
CA PRO A 114 1.98 -9.55 15.54
C PRO A 114 0.48 -9.56 15.84
N ILE A 115 -0.32 -9.03 14.91
CA ILE A 115 -1.80 -9.14 14.95
C ILE A 115 -2.26 -10.61 15.05
N ASP A 116 -3.26 -10.88 15.89
CA ASP A 116 -3.87 -12.22 16.00
C ASP A 116 -4.67 -12.55 14.73
N THR A 117 -4.10 -13.30 13.80
CA THR A 117 -4.78 -13.70 12.55
C THR A 117 -6.11 -14.44 12.74
N GLY A 118 -6.35 -15.03 13.92
CA GLY A 118 -7.60 -15.71 14.29
C GLY A 118 -8.64 -14.80 14.96
N PHE A 119 -8.40 -13.49 15.05
CA PHE A 119 -9.19 -12.59 15.89
C PHE A 119 -10.69 -12.58 15.53
N LYS A 120 -11.06 -12.73 14.24
CA LYS A 120 -12.46 -12.72 13.79
C LYS A 120 -13.32 -13.81 14.44
N ALA A 121 -12.71 -14.90 14.89
CA ALA A 121 -13.39 -15.98 15.60
C ALA A 121 -13.41 -15.80 17.13
N LYS A 122 -12.49 -15.00 17.67
CA LYS A 122 -12.26 -14.87 19.12
C LYS A 122 -12.79 -13.56 19.71
N ARG A 123 -12.78 -12.48 18.92
CA ARG A 123 -13.17 -11.13 19.33
C ARG A 123 -14.60 -10.83 18.91
N GLN A 124 -15.29 -10.04 19.72
CA GLN A 124 -16.66 -9.61 19.43
C GLN A 124 -16.66 -8.30 18.61
N PRO A 125 -17.52 -8.16 17.59
CA PRO A 125 -17.73 -6.90 16.91
C PRO A 125 -18.37 -5.89 17.87
N VAL A 126 -17.70 -4.77 18.13
CA VAL A 126 -18.19 -3.73 19.08
C VAL A 126 -18.95 -2.61 18.40
N GLY A 127 -18.75 -2.42 17.09
CA GLY A 127 -19.43 -1.40 16.33
C GLY A 127 -18.78 -1.13 14.99
N LYS A 128 -19.20 -0.05 14.34
CA LYS A 128 -18.58 0.45 13.11
C LYS A 128 -18.21 1.91 13.25
N PHE A 129 -17.09 2.32 12.68
CA PHE A 129 -16.69 3.72 12.57
C PHE A 129 -16.50 4.06 11.10
N GLN A 130 -17.27 5.02 10.59
CA GLN A 130 -17.30 5.41 9.18
C GLN A 130 -17.41 4.20 8.22
N GLY A 131 -18.24 3.22 8.60
CA GLY A 131 -18.47 2.01 7.83
C GLY A 131 -17.44 0.87 8.05
N ILE A 132 -16.33 1.13 8.75
CA ILE A 132 -15.31 0.14 9.08
C ILE A 132 -15.69 -0.62 10.34
N GLN A 133 -15.61 -1.95 10.32
CA GLN A 133 -15.89 -2.81 11.47
C GLN A 133 -14.82 -2.68 12.55
N VAL A 134 -15.21 -2.59 13.80
CA VAL A 134 -14.30 -2.60 14.95
C VAL A 134 -14.54 -3.84 15.80
N TRP A 135 -13.45 -4.48 16.22
CA TRP A 135 -13.41 -5.72 16.98
C TRP A 135 -12.75 -5.46 18.33
N GLY A 136 -13.49 -5.73 19.40
CA GLY A 136 -13.07 -5.42 20.76
C GLY A 136 -11.96 -6.35 21.28
N PRO A 137 -11.44 -6.12 22.50
CA PRO A 137 -11.89 -5.12 23.47
C PRO A 137 -11.72 -3.68 22.98
N TYR A 138 -12.59 -2.77 23.44
CA TYR A 138 -12.60 -1.36 23.03
C TYR A 138 -12.90 -0.46 24.23
N ASP A 139 -11.94 0.38 24.59
CA ASP A 139 -12.02 1.39 25.63
C ASP A 139 -11.06 2.55 25.28
N SER A 140 -11.57 3.48 24.48
CA SER A 140 -10.81 4.67 24.04
C SER A 140 -10.39 5.55 25.23
N PRO A 141 -9.22 6.22 25.19
CA PRO A 141 -8.20 6.19 24.15
C PRO A 141 -7.19 5.05 24.26
N GLY A 142 -7.13 4.34 25.39
CA GLY A 142 -6.03 3.43 25.69
C GLY A 142 -6.13 2.04 25.07
N GLN A 143 -7.32 1.59 24.68
CA GLN A 143 -7.54 0.33 23.97
C GLN A 143 -8.55 0.52 22.84
N LEU A 144 -8.12 0.30 21.60
CA LEU A 144 -8.90 0.56 20.40
C LEU A 144 -9.19 -0.71 19.60
N GLY A 145 -8.53 -1.84 19.90
CA GLY A 145 -8.80 -3.12 19.28
C GLY A 145 -8.41 -3.19 17.81
N ILE A 146 -9.07 -4.09 17.06
CA ILE A 146 -8.76 -4.36 15.65
C ILE A 146 -9.84 -3.77 14.75
N TRP A 147 -9.43 -3.10 13.68
CA TRP A 147 -10.30 -2.37 12.76
C TRP A 147 -10.22 -2.98 11.38
N GLY A 148 -11.35 -3.13 10.69
CA GLY A 148 -11.44 -3.68 9.34
C GLY A 148 -12.10 -5.05 9.24
N THR A 149 -12.33 -5.48 8.00
CA THR A 149 -12.88 -6.77 7.62
C THR A 149 -11.99 -7.50 6.61
N ASP A 150 -11.66 -6.89 5.48
CA ASP A 150 -10.77 -7.41 4.44
C ASP A 150 -9.32 -6.91 4.67
N VAL A 151 -9.17 -5.65 5.10
CA VAL A 151 -7.93 -4.96 5.47
C VAL A 151 -7.98 -4.65 6.95
N CYS A 152 -7.34 -5.48 7.78
CA CYS A 152 -7.44 -5.37 9.22
C CYS A 152 -6.18 -4.72 9.81
N VAL A 153 -6.33 -3.73 10.69
CA VAL A 153 -5.23 -3.11 11.45
C VAL A 153 -5.53 -3.21 12.94
N ASP A 154 -4.59 -3.74 13.71
CA ASP A 154 -4.64 -3.73 15.17
C ASP A 154 -4.13 -2.37 15.68
N PHE A 155 -5.04 -1.55 16.21
CA PHE A 155 -4.72 -0.22 16.70
C PHE A 155 -3.95 -0.28 18.03
N ASP A 156 -4.08 -1.36 18.79
CA ASP A 156 -3.36 -1.55 20.05
C ASP A 156 -1.88 -1.84 19.82
N ILE A 157 -1.54 -2.47 18.68
CA ILE A 157 -0.17 -2.82 18.24
C ILE A 157 0.46 -1.73 17.37
N CYS A 158 -0.34 -1.03 16.56
CA CYS A 158 0.18 -0.08 15.57
C CYS A 158 0.96 1.08 16.22
N ILE A 159 2.18 1.34 15.74
CA ILE A 159 3.09 2.38 16.27
C ILE A 159 3.15 3.66 15.42
N SER A 160 2.20 3.88 14.52
CA SER A 160 2.21 5.03 13.59
C SER A 160 3.43 5.15 12.67
N ASP A 161 4.05 4.03 12.29
CA ASP A 161 5.25 4.04 11.45
C ASP A 161 5.02 4.73 10.09
N GLY A 162 3.90 4.43 9.42
CA GLY A 162 3.51 5.05 8.14
C GLY A 162 3.80 4.22 6.90
N ALA A 163 4.65 3.18 7.00
CA ALA A 163 5.01 2.28 5.91
C ALA A 163 3.84 1.81 5.04
N CYS A 164 2.74 1.42 5.68
CA CYS A 164 1.56 0.88 5.03
C CYS A 164 0.85 1.92 4.15
N ILE A 165 0.91 3.20 4.52
CA ILE A 165 0.34 4.29 3.73
C ILE A 165 1.21 4.53 2.49
N ASP A 166 2.52 4.61 2.68
CA ASP A 166 3.48 4.86 1.59
C ASP A 166 3.56 3.69 0.59
N ALA A 167 3.45 2.46 1.09
CA ALA A 167 3.51 1.27 0.25
C ALA A 167 2.18 0.95 -0.48
N CYS A 168 1.07 1.59 -0.15
CA CYS A 168 -0.24 1.26 -0.72
C CYS A 168 -0.45 1.93 -2.09
N PRO A 169 -0.48 1.17 -3.20
CA PRO A 169 -0.58 1.76 -4.55
C PRO A 169 -1.97 2.33 -4.87
N VAL A 170 -2.97 2.06 -4.04
CA VAL A 170 -4.37 2.49 -4.21
C VAL A 170 -4.86 3.32 -3.02
N ASN A 171 -3.93 3.78 -2.17
CA ASN A 171 -4.19 4.71 -1.06
C ASN A 171 -5.33 4.30 -0.11
N VAL A 172 -5.43 3.03 0.28
CA VAL A 172 -6.49 2.52 1.19
C VAL A 172 -6.58 3.30 2.52
N TYR A 173 -5.44 3.80 3.00
CA TYR A 173 -5.28 4.38 4.33
C TYR A 173 -5.31 5.91 4.34
N GLU A 174 -5.84 6.46 5.42
CA GLU A 174 -5.69 7.86 5.85
C GLU A 174 -5.20 7.89 7.30
N TRP A 175 -4.73 9.04 7.79
CA TRP A 175 -4.40 9.17 9.21
C TRP A 175 -5.66 9.46 10.03
N LEU A 176 -5.86 8.69 11.10
CA LEU A 176 -6.85 8.97 12.14
C LEU A 176 -6.12 9.31 13.44
N ASP A 177 -6.46 10.44 14.04
CA ASP A 177 -5.90 10.83 15.34
C ASP A 177 -6.49 9.98 16.47
N THR A 178 -5.62 9.47 17.33
CA THR A 178 -5.96 8.65 18.50
C THR A 178 -5.18 9.15 19.72
N PRO A 179 -5.44 10.41 20.15
CA PRO A 179 -4.65 11.04 21.19
C PRO A 179 -4.80 10.30 22.53
N GLY A 180 -3.69 10.09 23.23
CA GLY A 180 -3.65 9.39 24.51
C GLY A 180 -3.56 7.86 24.42
N HIS A 181 -3.45 7.28 23.23
CA HIS A 181 -3.25 5.84 23.08
C HIS A 181 -1.77 5.47 23.34
N PRO A 182 -1.46 4.46 24.18
CA PRO A 182 -0.10 4.19 24.64
C PRO A 182 0.88 3.82 23.52
N ALA A 183 0.43 3.16 22.45
CA ALA A 183 1.29 2.79 21.33
C ALA A 183 1.62 3.95 20.37
N SER A 184 0.67 4.87 20.09
CA SER A 184 0.89 6.03 19.22
C SER A 184 -0.34 6.94 19.15
N GLU A 185 -0.12 8.24 18.93
CA GLU A 185 -1.15 9.30 18.89
C GLU A 185 -1.98 9.36 17.59
N ARG A 186 -1.67 8.54 16.59
CA ARG A 186 -2.46 8.39 15.35
C ARG A 186 -2.46 6.93 14.90
N LYS A 187 -3.27 6.56 13.90
CA LYS A 187 -3.32 5.22 13.30
C LYS A 187 -3.66 5.30 11.80
N PRO A 188 -3.18 4.36 10.97
CA PRO A 188 -3.58 4.26 9.58
C PRO A 188 -5.01 3.69 9.51
N PHE A 189 -5.97 4.55 9.19
CA PHE A 189 -7.37 4.22 9.08
C PHE A 189 -7.73 3.82 7.65
N MET A 190 -8.17 2.58 7.48
CA MET A 190 -8.48 1.93 6.19
C MET A 190 -9.84 2.33 5.61
N ILE A 191 -10.18 3.63 5.56
CA ILE A 191 -11.50 4.11 5.11
C ILE A 191 -11.88 3.60 3.71
N ARG A 192 -10.89 3.41 2.84
CA ARG A 192 -11.04 2.84 1.49
C ARG A 192 -10.71 1.35 1.42
N GLU A 193 -11.03 0.60 2.48
CA GLU A 193 -10.80 -0.86 2.54
C GLU A 193 -11.31 -1.61 1.28
N LYS A 194 -12.43 -1.15 0.70
CA LYS A 194 -13.02 -1.74 -0.50
C LYS A 194 -12.18 -1.60 -1.77
N ASP A 195 -11.27 -0.64 -1.80
CA ASP A 195 -10.37 -0.38 -2.94
C ASP A 195 -9.11 -1.26 -2.88
N CYS A 196 -8.95 -2.05 -1.81
CA CYS A 196 -7.81 -2.92 -1.64
C CYS A 196 -7.73 -3.97 -2.77
N ILE A 197 -6.58 -4.01 -3.43
CA ILE A 197 -6.26 -4.98 -4.49
C ILE A 197 -5.56 -6.23 -3.97
N PHE A 198 -5.54 -6.45 -2.66
CA PHE A 198 -4.95 -7.63 -2.00
C PHE A 198 -3.48 -7.89 -2.38
N CYS A 199 -2.69 -6.85 -2.60
CA CYS A 199 -1.27 -6.98 -2.97
C CYS A 199 -0.34 -7.39 -1.81
N LEU A 200 -0.85 -7.40 -0.57
CA LEU A 200 -0.13 -7.76 0.66
C LEU A 200 1.08 -6.88 1.03
N ALA A 201 1.32 -5.78 0.28
CA ALA A 201 2.41 -4.84 0.54
C ALA A 201 2.41 -4.33 1.99
N CYS A 202 1.26 -3.82 2.46
CA CYS A 202 1.10 -3.26 3.80
C CYS A 202 1.29 -4.28 4.93
N GLU A 203 0.96 -5.56 4.72
CA GLU A 203 1.21 -6.64 5.68
C GLU A 203 2.71 -6.89 5.86
N ASN A 204 3.48 -6.85 4.76
CA ASN A 204 4.92 -7.12 4.77
C ASN A 204 5.77 -5.95 5.28
N VAL A 205 5.39 -4.70 4.99
CA VAL A 205 6.19 -3.53 5.39
C VAL A 205 5.92 -3.06 6.82
N CYS A 206 4.89 -3.58 7.49
CA CYS A 206 4.52 -3.13 8.84
C CYS A 206 5.49 -3.69 9.89
N PRO A 207 6.32 -2.86 10.56
CA PRO A 207 7.34 -3.37 11.49
C PRO A 207 6.79 -4.21 12.66
N PRO A 208 5.71 -3.80 13.37
CA PRO A 208 5.14 -4.65 14.40
C PRO A 208 4.14 -5.69 13.85
N GLN A 209 4.04 -5.84 12.52
CA GLN A 209 3.09 -6.75 11.87
C GLN A 209 1.65 -6.57 12.40
N ALA A 210 1.20 -5.31 12.51
CA ALA A 210 -0.12 -4.95 13.01
C ALA A 210 -1.24 -5.10 11.96
N ILE A 211 -0.91 -5.49 10.73
CA ILE A 211 -1.84 -5.50 9.59
C ILE A 211 -2.06 -6.93 9.13
N LYS A 212 -3.31 -7.31 8.90
CA LYS A 212 -3.67 -8.57 8.26
C LYS A 212 -4.64 -8.36 7.12
N ILE A 213 -4.28 -8.86 5.94
CA ILE A 213 -5.16 -8.87 4.78
C ILE A 213 -5.83 -10.24 4.66
N PHE A 214 -7.16 -10.25 4.55
CA PHE A 214 -7.96 -11.43 4.25
C PHE A 214 -8.41 -11.38 2.81
N VAL A 215 -7.87 -12.28 1.98
CA VAL A 215 -8.30 -12.44 0.60
C VAL A 215 -9.67 -13.13 0.58
N LYS A 216 -10.59 -12.61 -0.24
CA LYS A 216 -11.90 -13.22 -0.49
C LYS A 216 -11.83 -14.51 -1.28
#